data_AF-A0A380P8Z2-F1
#
_entry.id   AF-A0A380P8Z2-F1
#
_cell.length_a   1.000
_cell.length_b   1.000
_cell.length_c   1.000
_cell.angle_alpha   90.00
_cell.angle_beta   90.00
_cell.angle_gamma   90.00
#
_symmetry.space_group_name_H-M   'P 1'
#
loop_
_entity.id
_entity.type
_entity.pdbx_description
1 polymer ?
#
loop_
_entity_poly.entity_id
_entity_poly.type
_entity_poly.pdbx_seq_one_letter_code
_entity_poly.pdbx_strand_id
1 'polypeptide(L)'
;MIVTEQPDRVIEMLQQNIRRGITIVHDAEGGYNHHEKEILFTVISAYERYDFRDALEQADPKAWSSTWRIEHTTGRFYEPKL
;
A
#
# COMPACT_ATOMS: atom_id res chain seq x y z
N MET A 1 -4.67 -2.65 0.61
CA MET A 1 -3.94 -3.13 1.80
C MET A 1 -2.68 -3.80 1.32
N ILE A 2 -1.57 -3.56 1.99
CA ILE A 2 -0.27 -4.19 1.75
C ILE A 2 0.14 -4.84 3.07
N VAL A 3 0.75 -6.01 2.99
CA VAL A 3 1.37 -6.68 4.14
C VAL A 3 2.83 -6.93 3.79
N THR A 4 3.74 -6.46 4.63
CA THR A 4 5.19 -6.51 4.38
C THR A 4 5.96 -6.65 5.70
N GLU A 5 7.16 -7.23 5.60
CA GLU A 5 8.16 -7.26 6.68
C GLU A 5 9.16 -6.08 6.54
N GLN A 6 9.02 -5.24 5.51
CA GLN A 6 9.89 -4.11 5.18
C GLN A 6 9.08 -2.80 4.99
N PRO A 7 8.35 -2.34 6.02
CA PRO A 7 7.43 -1.20 5.92
C PRO A 7 8.09 0.07 5.39
N ASP A 8 9.25 0.46 5.92
CA ASP A 8 9.93 1.72 5.59
C ASP A 8 10.30 1.79 4.11
N ARG A 9 10.85 0.69 3.58
CA ARG A 9 11.26 0.57 2.17
C ARG A 9 10.05 0.61 1.25
N VAL A 10 8.95 -0.06 1.63
CA VAL A 10 7.70 -0.01 0.87
C VAL A 10 7.09 1.39 0.89
N ILE A 11 7.07 2.07 2.04
CA ILE A 11 6.57 3.44 2.17
C ILE A 11 7.38 4.39 1.30
N GLU A 12 8.71 4.33 1.37
CA GLU A 12 9.59 5.18 0.58
C GLU A 12 9.35 5.00 -0.92
N MET A 13 9.39 3.75 -1.40
CA MET A 13 9.18 3.44 -2.81
C MET A 13 7.79 3.84 -3.30
N LEU A 14 6.75 3.58 -2.50
CA LEU A 14 5.39 3.97 -2.86
C LEU A 14 5.22 5.49 -2.88
N GLN A 15 5.79 6.23 -1.93
CA GLN A 15 5.70 7.70 -1.91
C GLN A 15 6.45 8.36 -3.07
N GLN A 16 7.56 7.78 -3.53
CA GLN A 16 8.32 8.27 -4.67
C GLN A 16 7.55 8.10 -5.99
N ASN A 17 6.85 6.98 -6.16
CA ASN A 17 6.12 6.65 -7.38
C ASN A 17 4.68 7.20 -7.37
N ILE A 18 4.05 7.21 -6.19
CA ILE A 18 2.63 7.45 -6.01
C ILE A 18 2.45 8.41 -4.84
N ARG A 19 2.09 9.66 -5.14
CA ARG A 19 1.94 10.76 -4.17
C ARG A 19 0.66 10.64 -3.34
N ARG A 20 0.48 9.51 -2.65
CA ARG A 20 -0.70 9.17 -1.85
C ARG A 20 -0.35 9.05 -0.38
N GLY A 21 -1.31 9.37 0.47
CA GLY A 21 -1.20 9.12 1.91
C GLY A 21 -1.18 7.63 2.19
N ILE A 22 -0.35 7.22 3.15
CA ILE A 22 -0.24 5.83 3.61
C ILE A 22 -0.55 5.83 5.12
N THR A 23 -1.45 4.96 5.53
CA THR A 23 -1.74 4.68 6.95
C THR A 23 -1.12 3.36 7.33
N ILE A 24 -0.50 3.28 8.50
CA ILE A 24 0.21 2.10 9.00
C ILE A 24 -0.56 1.54 10.19
N VAL A 25 -0.70 0.22 10.23
CA VAL A 25 -1.18 -0.51 11.40
C VAL A 25 -0.04 -1.39 11.90
N HIS A 26 0.46 -1.02 13.07
CA HIS A 26 1.58 -1.65 13.77
C HIS A 26 1.19 -2.96 14.44
N ASP A 27 2.22 -3.75 14.77
CA ASP A 27 2.15 -4.96 15.59
C ASP A 27 1.25 -6.07 14.99
N ALA A 28 1.27 -6.24 13.66
CA ALA A 28 0.57 -7.36 13.02
C ALA A 28 1.43 -8.63 13.06
N GLU A 29 0.81 -9.78 13.35
CA GLU A 29 1.50 -11.07 13.39
C GLU A 29 0.97 -12.00 12.29
N GLY A 30 1.89 -12.61 11.55
CA GLY A 30 1.53 -13.62 10.56
C GLY A 30 1.07 -14.92 11.22
N GLY A 31 -0.22 -15.26 11.14
CA GLY A 31 -0.77 -16.47 11.77
C GLY A 31 -0.23 -17.83 11.27
N TYR A 32 0.64 -17.86 10.26
CA TYR A 32 1.30 -19.07 9.78
C TYR A 32 2.74 -19.21 10.28
N ASN A 33 3.53 -18.14 10.17
CA ASN A 33 4.96 -18.16 10.48
C ASN A 33 5.31 -17.43 11.78
N HIS A 34 4.34 -16.78 12.45
CA HIS A 34 4.52 -15.97 13.66
C HIS A 34 5.57 -14.85 13.50
N HIS A 35 5.79 -14.38 12.27
CA HIS A 35 6.66 -13.24 12.02
C HIS A 35 5.87 -11.95 12.21
N GLU A 36 6.51 -10.96 12.82
CA GLU A 36 6.03 -9.58 12.88
C GLU A 36 5.99 -8.98 11.48
N LYS A 37 4.87 -8.30 11.18
CA LYS A 37 4.60 -7.65 9.90
C LYS A 37 3.90 -6.33 10.16
N GLU A 38 3.92 -5.50 9.14
CA GLU A 38 3.21 -4.23 9.12
C GLU A 38 2.14 -4.25 8.05
N ILE A 39 0.98 -3.66 8.36
CA ILE A 39 -0.12 -3.53 7.41
C ILE A 39 -0.21 -2.08 6.96
N LEU A 40 -0.10 -1.86 5.65
CA LEU A 40 -0.20 -0.54 5.05
C LEU A 40 -1.53 -0.39 4.31
N PHE A 41 -2.20 0.74 4.53
CA PHE A 41 -3.38 1.16 3.79
C PHE A 41 -3.06 2.38 2.94
N THR A 42 -3.41 2.29 1.66
CA THR A 42 -3.35 3.41 0.73
C THR A 42 -4.52 3.30 -0.23
N VAL A 43 -4.98 4.45 -0.71
CA VAL A 43 -6.02 4.54 -1.74
C VAL A 43 -5.35 5.04 -3.01
N ILE A 44 -5.46 4.23 -4.06
CA ILE A 44 -4.93 4.50 -5.40
C ILE A 44 -6.07 4.57 -6.41
N SER A 45 -5.87 5.36 -7.46
CA SER A 45 -6.73 5.33 -8.64
C SER A 45 -6.42 4.10 -9.50
N ALA A 46 -7.31 3.80 -10.45
CA ALA A 46 -7.07 2.71 -11.41
C ALA A 46 -5.84 2.96 -12.30
N TYR A 47 -5.49 4.22 -12.57
CA TYR A 47 -4.33 4.59 -13.39
C TYR A 47 -3.00 4.29 -12.69
N GLU A 48 -2.94 4.45 -11.38
CA GLU A 48 -1.74 4.21 -10.56
C GLU A 48 -1.48 2.71 -10.28
N ARG A 49 -2.37 1.80 -10.74
CA ARG A 49 -2.31 0.38 -10.38
C ARG A 49 -1.02 -0.31 -10.86
N TYR A 50 -0.56 0.01 -12.07
CA TYR A 50 0.64 -0.63 -12.63
C TYR A 50 1.90 -0.12 -11.92
N ASP A 51 2.03 1.20 -11.79
CA ASP A 51 3.13 1.83 -11.04
C ASP A 51 3.18 1.32 -9.59
N PHE A 52 2.00 1.10 -8.98
CA PHE A 52 1.90 0.55 -7.63
C PHE A 52 2.45 -0.86 -7.52
N ARG A 53 2.04 -1.74 -8.44
CA ARG A 53 2.50 -3.12 -8.47
C ARG A 53 4.02 -3.15 -8.66
N ASP A 54 4.53 -2.40 -9.63
CA ASP A 54 5.94 -2.41 -9.99
C ASP A 54 6.79 -1.81 -8.85
N ALA A 55 6.32 -0.77 -8.18
CA ALA A 55 6.98 -0.20 -7.00
C ALA A 55 6.98 -1.17 -5.81
N LEU A 56 5.87 -1.87 -5.57
CA LEU A 56 5.77 -2.85 -4.49
C LEU A 56 6.71 -4.04 -4.71
N GLU A 57 6.75 -4.58 -5.93
CA GLU A 57 7.63 -5.70 -6.29
C GLU A 57 9.11 -5.33 -6.18
N GLN A 58 9.50 -4.11 -6.55
CA GLN A 58 10.86 -3.59 -6.37
C GLN A 58 11.22 -3.31 -4.91
N ALA A 59 10.24 -2.89 -4.11
CA ALA A 59 10.45 -2.60 -2.70
C ALA A 59 10.63 -3.88 -1.88
N ASP A 60 9.69 -4.81 -2.01
CA ASP A 60 9.68 -6.08 -1.29
C ASP A 60 9.00 -7.18 -2.14
N PRO A 61 9.77 -8.06 -2.80
CA PRO A 61 9.22 -9.16 -3.60
C PRO A 61 8.38 -10.17 -2.80
N LYS A 62 8.48 -10.18 -1.46
CA LYS A 62 7.68 -11.05 -0.59
C LYS A 62 6.42 -10.36 -0.07
N ALA A 63 6.29 -9.04 -0.24
CA ALA A 63 5.10 -8.33 0.12
C ALA A 63 3.95 -8.72 -0.80
N TRP A 64 2.73 -8.67 -0.27
CA TRP A 64 1.53 -8.86 -1.06
C TRP A 64 0.54 -7.76 -0.78
N SER A 65 -0.33 -7.49 -1.75
CA SER A 65 -1.37 -6.49 -1.61
C SER A 65 -2.72 -7.01 -2.05
N SER A 66 -3.77 -6.51 -1.40
CA SER A 66 -5.16 -6.70 -1.80
C SER A 66 -5.77 -5.34 -2.13
N THR A 67 -6.43 -5.27 -3.28
CA THR A 67 -7.13 -4.08 -3.76
C THR A 67 -8.64 -4.31 -3.66
N TRP A 68 -9.35 -3.37 -3.05
CA TRP A 68 -10.81 -3.36 -3.02
C TRP A 68 -11.34 -2.16 -3.79
N ARG A 69 -12.51 -2.33 -4.41
CA ARG A 69 -13.21 -1.22 -5.05
C ARG A 69 -13.76 -0.32 -3.95
N ILE A 70 -13.32 0.94 -3.95
CA ILE A 70 -13.92 1.97 -3.10
C ILE A 70 -15.06 2.61 -3.90
N GLU A 71 -16.26 2.59 -3.34
CA GLU A 71 -17.43 3.19 -4.00
C GLU A 71 -17.44 4.71 -3.86
N HIS A 72 -17.15 5.21 -2.66
CA HIS A 72 -17.19 6.64 -2.34
C HIS A 72 -16.00 6.97 -1.43
N THR A 73 -15.28 8.04 -1.74
CA THR A 73 -14.35 8.69 -0.82
C THR A 73 -14.94 10.03 -0.38
N THR A 74 -14.59 10.51 0.81
CA THR A 74 -15.08 11.80 1.32
C THR A 74 -13.96 12.50 2.07
N GLY A 75 -13.95 13.84 2.02
CA GLY A 75 -12.94 14.67 2.69
C GLY A 75 -11.83 15.12 1.73
N ARG A 76 -10.58 15.11 2.19
CA ARG A 76 -9.41 15.67 1.48
C ARG A 76 -8.74 14.68 0.52
N PHE A 77 -9.46 13.65 0.07
CA PHE A 77 -8.90 12.71 -0.89
C PHE A 77 -8.82 13.36 -2.28
N TYR A 78 -7.63 13.34 -2.89
CA TYR A 78 -7.44 13.91 -4.21
C TYR A 78 -7.95 12.94 -5.28
N GLU A 79 -9.08 13.27 -5.91
CA GLU A 79 -9.54 12.60 -7.11
C GLU A 79 -9.15 13.44 -8.33
N PRO A 80 -8.25 12.95 -9.21
CA PRO A 80 -7.97 13.64 -10.46
C PRO A 80 -9.29 13.71 -11.24
N LYS A 81 -9.75 14.93 -11.55
CA LYS A 81 -10.90 15.12 -12.42
C LYS A 81 -10.51 14.64 -13.82
N LEU A 82 -11.27 13.67 -14.33
CA LEU A 82 -11.22 13.23 -15.72
C LEU A 82 -11.65 14.36 -16.67
#